data_AF-A0A5C8TBT2-F1
#
_entry.id   AF-A0A5C8TBT2-F1
#
_cell.length_a   1.000
_cell.length_b   1.000
_cell.length_c   1.000
_cell.angle_alpha   90.00
_cell.angle_beta   90.00
_cell.angle_gamma   90.00
#
_symmetry.space_group_name_H-M   'P 1'
#
loop_
_entity.id
_entity.type
_entity.pdbx_description
1 polymer ?
#
loop_
_entity_poly.entity_id
_entity_poly.type
_entity_poly.pdbx_seq_one_letter_code
_entity_poly.pdbx_strand_id
1 'polypeptide(L)'
;MKLKYKGSLSGLQNATLDCGVFGDWSWNERERLHRFRSTEGEIMHWWPSTGTVLFQGRPGPLQRRLTTVFTRLVANDDGVHLVRSRAIIS
;
A
#
# COMPACT_ATOMS: atom_id res chain seq x y z
N MET A 1 8.13 -2.44 13.48
CA MET A 1 8.28 -1.28 12.57
C MET A 1 6.89 -0.88 12.06
N LYS A 2 6.52 0.41 12.08
CA LYS A 2 5.25 0.86 11.49
C LYS A 2 5.47 1.07 9.99
N LEU A 3 4.74 0.35 9.15
CA LEU A 3 4.83 0.49 7.70
C LEU A 3 4.29 1.86 7.27
N LYS A 4 5.01 2.55 6.38
CA LYS A 4 4.60 3.84 5.85
C LYS A 4 4.65 3.87 4.33
N TYR A 5 3.65 4.49 3.73
CA TYR A 5 3.55 4.79 2.31
C TYR A 5 3.01 6.21 2.14
N LYS A 6 3.81 7.11 1.55
CA LYS A 6 3.49 8.53 1.33
C LYS A 6 3.11 8.85 -0.13
N GLY A 7 2.86 7.84 -0.96
CA GLY A 7 2.45 8.04 -2.35
C GLY A 7 0.95 8.30 -2.50
N SER A 8 0.45 8.20 -3.73
CA SER A 8 -0.99 8.36 -4.03
C SER A 8 -1.78 7.07 -3.77
N LEU A 9 -3.10 7.20 -3.63
CA LEU A 9 -4.02 6.05 -3.59
C LEU A 9 -3.82 5.13 -4.79
N SER A 10 -3.73 5.69 -6.00
CA SER A 10 -3.53 4.91 -7.22
C SER A 10 -2.23 4.10 -7.20
N GLY A 11 -1.15 4.67 -6.67
CA GLY A 11 0.11 3.93 -6.51
C GLY A 11 -0.01 2.80 -5.49
N LEU A 12 -0.79 3.00 -4.42
CA LEU A 12 -1.05 1.95 -3.43
C LEU A 12 -1.93 0.84 -4.02
N GLN A 13 -2.93 1.19 -4.83
CA GLN A 13 -3.79 0.24 -5.54
C GLN A 13 -2.99 -0.61 -6.53
N ASN A 14 -2.12 0.03 -7.32
CA ASN A 14 -1.22 -0.68 -8.24
C ASN A 14 -0.27 -1.61 -7.48
N ALA A 15 0.34 -1.15 -6.38
CA ALA A 15 1.21 -1.99 -5.57
C ALA A 15 0.48 -3.22 -4.99
N THR A 16 -0.78 -3.07 -4.59
CA THR A 16 -1.64 -4.19 -4.16
C THR A 16 -1.92 -5.16 -5.31
N LEU A 17 -2.20 -4.66 -6.51
CA LEU A 17 -2.41 -5.47 -7.72
C LEU A 17 -1.14 -6.21 -8.15
N ASP A 18 0.02 -5.56 -8.10
CA ASP A 18 1.33 -6.16 -8.38
C ASP A 18 1.67 -7.28 -7.38
N CYS A 19 1.12 -7.21 -6.16
CA CYS A 19 1.19 -8.29 -5.19
C CYS A 19 0.27 -9.48 -5.53
N GLY A 20 -0.52 -9.41 -6.61
CA GLY A 20 -1.48 -10.43 -7.01
C GLY A 20 -2.63 -10.62 -6.03
N VAL A 21 -2.94 -9.59 -5.24
CA VAL A 21 -4.04 -9.63 -4.26
C VAL A 21 -5.19 -8.78 -4.78
N PHE A 22 -6.37 -9.40 -4.84
CA PHE A 22 -7.60 -8.76 -5.28
C PHE A 22 -8.52 -8.47 -4.10
N GLY A 23 -9.39 -7.48 -4.26
CA GLY A 23 -10.29 -7.07 -3.20
C GLY A 23 -10.89 -5.70 -3.42
N ASP A 24 -11.63 -5.24 -2.42
CA ASP A 24 -12.43 -4.03 -2.49
C ASP A 24 -11.76 -2.87 -1.77
N TRP A 25 -11.79 -1.71 -2.42
CA TRP A 25 -11.37 -0.44 -1.84
C TRP A 25 -12.57 0.37 -1.37
N SER A 26 -12.44 0.96 -0.19
CA SER A 26 -13.44 1.87 0.39
C SER A 26 -12.77 3.02 1.11
N TRP A 27 -13.49 4.13 1.24
CA TRP A 27 -13.08 5.28 2.02
C TRP A 27 -13.87 5.31 3.34
N ASN A 28 -13.18 5.49 4.46
CA ASN A 28 -13.79 5.73 5.76
C ASN A 28 -13.66 7.21 6.12
N GLU A 29 -14.76 7.95 6.02
CA GLU A 29 -14.81 9.39 6.28
C GLU A 29 -14.49 9.75 7.74
N ARG A 30 -14.93 8.92 8.69
CA ARG A 30 -14.75 9.16 10.13
C ARG A 30 -13.28 9.07 10.55
N GLU A 31 -12.58 8.07 10.02
CA GLU A 31 -11.18 7.82 10.38
C GLU A 31 -10.18 8.43 9.38
N ARG A 32 -10.68 9.04 8.30
CA ARG A 32 -9.90 9.63 7.21
C ARG A 32 -8.87 8.65 6.63
N LEU A 33 -9.31 7.42 6.34
CA LEU A 33 -8.46 6.36 5.81
C LEU A 33 -9.07 5.65 4.61
N HIS A 34 -8.22 5.12 3.73
CA HIS A 34 -8.60 4.14 2.74
C HIS A 34 -8.48 2.74 3.35
N ARG A 35 -9.52 1.93 3.14
CA ARG A 35 -9.57 0.53 3.55
C ARG A 35 -9.57 -0.34 2.30
N PHE A 36 -8.65 -1.28 2.27
CA PHE A 36 -8.67 -2.38 1.31
C PHE A 36 -9.04 -3.68 2.04
N ARG A 37 -10.01 -4.42 1.52
CA ARG A 37 -10.38 -5.75 2.01
C ARG A 37 -10.08 -6.77 0.92
N SER A 38 -9.07 -7.61 1.16
CA SER A 38 -8.73 -8.73 0.30
C SER A 38 -9.88 -9.74 0.25
N THR A 39 -10.03 -10.42 -0.89
CA THR A 39 -10.91 -11.59 -1.04
C THR A 39 -10.54 -12.73 -0.08
N GLU A 40 -9.29 -12.78 0.38
CA GLU A 40 -8.78 -13.74 1.36
C GLU A 40 -9.04 -13.32 2.83
N GLY A 41 -9.68 -12.16 3.04
CA GLY A 41 -10.10 -11.69 4.37
C GLY A 41 -9.10 -10.81 5.12
N GLU A 42 -7.91 -10.57 4.54
CA GLU A 42 -6.94 -9.60 5.05
C GLU A 42 -7.40 -8.16 4.82
N ILE A 43 -7.26 -7.29 5.81
CA ILE A 43 -7.68 -5.88 5.73
C ILE A 43 -6.46 -4.99 5.86
N MET A 44 -6.30 -4.06 4.93
CA MET A 44 -5.32 -2.98 5.02
C MET A 44 -6.02 -1.65 5.24
N HIS A 45 -5.54 -0.88 6.22
CA HIS A 45 -5.89 0.52 6.43
C HIS A 45 -4.71 1.40 6.06
N TRP A 46 -4.98 2.47 5.32
CA TRP A 46 -3.99 3.47 4.95
C TRP A 46 -4.50 4.88 5.24
N TRP A 47 -3.74 5.63 6.03
CA TRP A 47 -4.01 7.05 6.34
C TRP A 47 -3.17 7.94 5.43
N PRO A 48 -3.77 8.64 4.44
CA PRO A 48 -3.01 9.47 3.51
C PRO A 48 -2.22 10.59 4.19
N SER A 49 -2.78 11.19 5.24
CA SER A 49 -2.17 12.32 5.95
C SER A 49 -0.84 11.97 6.62
N THR A 50 -0.72 10.77 7.17
CA THR A 50 0.49 10.32 7.89
C THR A 50 1.32 9.32 7.08
N GLY A 51 0.74 8.80 6.00
CA GLY A 51 1.23 7.66 5.25
C GLY A 51 1.18 6.34 6.03
N THR A 52 0.53 6.26 7.18
CA THR A 52 0.54 5.04 8.00
C THR A 52 -0.21 3.92 7.31
N VAL A 53 0.40 2.74 7.22
CA VAL A 53 -0.23 1.50 6.72
C VAL A 53 -0.34 0.50 7.88
N LEU A 54 -1.53 -0.03 8.10
CA LEU A 54 -1.83 -1.03 9.12
C LEU A 54 -2.54 -2.22 8.49
N PHE A 55 -2.16 -3.43 8.89
CA PHE A 55 -2.86 -4.65 8.52
C PHE A 55 -3.66 -5.18 9.72
N GLN A 56 -4.84 -5.69 9.43
CA GLN A 56 -5.75 -6.31 10.40
C GLN A 56 -6.29 -7.63 9.83
N GLY A 57 -6.67 -8.54 10.73
CA GLY A 57 -7.16 -9.86 10.37
C GLY A 57 -6.04 -10.90 10.34
N ARG A 58 -6.29 -12.00 9.62
CA ARG A 58 -5.30 -13.08 9.50
C ARG A 58 -4.16 -12.62 8.58
N PRO A 59 -2.88 -12.83 8.97
CA PRO A 59 -1.75 -12.50 8.11
C PRO A 59 -1.86 -13.23 6.77
N GLY A 60 -1.86 -12.48 5.68
CA GLY A 60 -2.01 -13.01 4.33
C GLY A 60 -0.85 -12.62 3.41
N PRO A 61 -0.97 -12.94 2.12
CA PRO A 61 0.03 -12.59 1.12
C PRO A 61 0.17 -11.07 0.95
N LEU A 62 -0.85 -10.25 1.25
CA LEU A 62 -0.77 -8.80 1.09
C LEU A 62 0.25 -8.22 2.06
N GLN A 63 0.13 -8.48 3.37
CA GLN A 63 1.08 -7.93 4.33
C GLN A 63 2.52 -8.33 3.99
N ARG A 64 2.76 -9.61 3.67
CA ARG A 64 4.11 -10.10 3.37
C ARG A 64 4.69 -9.46 2.11
N ARG A 65 3.94 -9.44 1.00
CA ARG A 65 4.40 -8.92 -0.29
C ARG A 65 4.52 -7.40 -0.27
N LEU A 66 3.51 -6.70 0.24
CA LEU A 66 3.50 -5.24 0.29
C LEU A 66 4.57 -4.69 1.23
N THR A 67 4.80 -5.33 2.38
CA THR A 67 5.91 -4.96 3.28
C THR A 67 7.25 -5.14 2.57
N THR A 68 7.42 -6.20 1.79
CA THR A 68 8.64 -6.43 1.00
C THR A 68 8.85 -5.32 -0.03
N VAL A 69 7.81 -4.95 -0.79
CA VAL A 69 7.85 -3.87 -1.78
C VAL A 69 8.23 -2.55 -1.12
N PHE A 70 7.59 -2.18 0.00
CA PHE A 70 7.85 -0.90 0.67
C PHE A 70 9.16 -0.86 1.46
N THR A 71 9.66 -2.00 1.93
CA THR A 71 10.93 -2.06 2.67
C THR A 71 12.13 -2.11 1.72
N ARG A 72 12.00 -2.77 0.55
CA ARG A 72 13.04 -2.72 -0.50
C ARG A 72 13.30 -1.30 -1.03
N LEU A 73 12.31 -0.41 -0.91
CA LEU A 73 12.46 1.01 -1.20
C LEU A 73 13.21 1.80 -0.10
N VAL A 74 13.28 1.28 1.13
CA VAL A 74 13.96 1.94 2.26
C VAL A 74 15.43 1.51 2.37
N ALA A 75 15.78 0.30 1.93
CA ALA A 75 17.14 -0.23 2.03
C ALA A 75 18.11 0.27 0.93
N ASN A 76 17.61 0.96 -0.09
CA ASN A 76 18.39 1.37 -1.27
C ASN A 76 18.71 2.88 -1.35
N ASP A 77 18.45 3.68 -0.30
CA ASP A 77 18.60 5.14 -0.37
C ASP A 77 19.18 5.76 0.92
N ASP A 78 20.49 6.01 0.94
CA ASP A 78 21.12 7.34 0.75
C ASP A 78 20.59 8.25 -0.40
N GLY A 79 19.28 8.25 -0.64
CA GLY A 79 18.58 9.35 -1.31
C GLY A 79 18.03 9.08 -2.71
N VAL A 80 16.74 8.71 -2.79
CA VAL A 80 15.87 8.90 -3.96
C VAL A 80 14.44 9.18 -3.47
N HIS A 81 14.03 10.41 -3.77
CA HIS A 81 12.64 10.83 -3.92
C HIS A 81 11.95 9.93 -4.93
N LEU A 82 10.69 9.52 -4.68
CA LEU A 82 9.83 8.81 -5.62
C LEU A 82 9.92 9.40 -7.05
N VAL A 83 10.81 8.87 -7.90
CA VAL A 83 10.92 9.30 -9.30
C VAL A 83 9.75 8.68 -10.04
N ARG A 84 8.91 9.57 -10.58
CA ARG A 84 7.75 9.25 -11.39
C ARG A 84 8.14 8.33 -12.55
N SER A 85 7.71 7.08 -12.50
CA SER A 85 7.61 6.27 -13.72
C SER A 85 6.40 6.75 -14.51
N ARG A 86 6.62 7.63 -15.49
CA ARG A 86 5.67 7.85 -16.59
C ARG A 86 5.61 6.55 -17.39
N ALA A 87 4.56 5.77 -17.24
CA ALA A 87 4.14 4.85 -18.28
C ALA A 87 3.36 5.67 -19.33
N ILE A 88 4.04 6.10 -20.38
CA ILE A 88 3.39 6.48 -21.64
C ILE A 88 3.16 5.16 -22.37
N ILE A 89 1.90 4.77 -22.56
CA ILE A 89 1.53 3.70 -23.48
C ILE A 89 1.36 4.40 -24.84
N SER A 90 2.27 4.07 -25.77
CA SER A 90 2.17 4.39 -27.20
C SER A 90 1.25 3.42 -27.91
#